data_AF-R3TYQ8-F1
#
_entry.id   AF-R3TYQ8-F1
#
_cell.length_a   1.000
_cell.length_b   1.000
_cell.length_c   1.000
_cell.angle_alpha   90.00
_cell.angle_beta   90.00
_cell.angle_gamma   90.00
#
_symmetry.space_group_name_H-M   'P 1'
#
loop_
_entity.id
_entity.type
_entity.pdbx_description
1 polymer ?
#
loop_
_entity_poly.entity_id
_entity_poly.type
_entity_poly.pdbx_seq_one_letter_code
_entity_poly.pdbx_strand_id
1 'polypeptide(L)'
;MSEDQTTEEFETKINEKKVITPDETETKEPIVEQSEEVSRTKELELTKSEIAYYEKKEKNRNNIIDMIQVAEEELADLKLRKSLMESEFPELLTYYQKLLLESSSLEISSIAQATLLEYMTYELLKPLTHIGLKYSLAEQDSWETVHFQIHYAITEQSQLKFAFKMKPINNKYQPTYMDIFKLDIGSMKVDVDDNQVLALIRYWSVDKLYSSVQLSVLNHELNQLLIHFKGLGFTVEESLLDNGKPLDLHLESAFELSTDILDNIFIIAMSNSEYDMEKTGEYSYEVLLDKEQSLSVEVNEYGNTNIDIQTGRINRSILDFFGSYPFLVPLMLR
;
A
#
# COMPACT_ATOMS: atom_id res chain seq x y z
N MET A 1 54.46 38.76 -15.18
CA MET A 1 54.08 37.53 -15.89
C MET A 1 52.66 37.20 -15.39
N SER A 2 51.59 37.89 -15.81
CA SER A 2 51.14 38.19 -17.20
C SER A 2 51.05 36.86 -17.96
N GLU A 3 49.93 36.37 -18.49
CA GLU A 3 48.70 36.95 -19.07
C GLU A 3 47.52 35.97 -18.77
N ASP A 4 46.31 36.39 -18.42
CA ASP A 4 45.25 37.03 -19.21
C ASP A 4 44.46 36.05 -20.12
N GLN A 5 43.19 35.80 -19.77
CA GLN A 5 42.08 35.66 -20.72
C GLN A 5 40.71 35.63 -20.00
N THR A 6 39.92 36.63 -20.38
CA THR A 6 38.56 37.05 -20.05
C THR A 6 37.47 36.21 -20.72
N THR A 7 36.29 36.09 -20.08
CA THR A 7 34.93 36.28 -20.66
C THR A 7 33.88 35.99 -19.56
N GLU A 8 33.31 37.03 -18.92
CA GLU A 8 32.06 37.73 -19.27
C GLU A 8 30.80 37.09 -18.66
N GLU A 9 30.45 37.58 -17.46
CA GLU A 9 29.15 37.44 -16.80
C GLU A 9 28.11 38.28 -17.55
N PHE A 10 27.07 37.64 -18.10
CA PHE A 10 25.91 38.34 -18.66
C PHE A 10 24.91 38.67 -17.54
N GLU A 11 25.13 39.80 -16.86
CA GLU A 11 24.06 40.50 -16.12
C GLU A 11 23.14 41.23 -17.11
N THR A 12 21.96 40.67 -17.38
CA THR A 12 20.91 41.40 -18.11
C THR A 12 20.26 42.44 -17.20
N LYS A 13 20.69 43.70 -17.34
CA LYS A 13 20.09 44.88 -16.71
C LYS A 13 18.70 45.16 -17.30
N ILE A 14 17.72 45.26 -16.42
CA ILE A 14 16.33 45.67 -16.70
C ILE A 14 16.34 47.13 -17.18
N ASN A 15 15.93 47.38 -18.43
CA ASN A 15 15.71 48.74 -18.92
C ASN A 15 14.28 49.18 -18.59
N GLU A 16 14.18 50.23 -17.77
CA GLU A 16 12.93 50.92 -17.41
C GLU A 16 12.23 51.50 -18.65
N LYS A 17 10.89 51.45 -18.62
CA LYS A 17 10.00 52.02 -19.65
C LYS A 17 10.26 53.54 -19.81
N LYS A 18 10.68 53.97 -21.00
CA LYS A 18 10.55 55.37 -21.43
C LYS A 18 9.13 55.65 -21.89
N VAL A 19 8.42 56.47 -21.12
CA VAL A 19 7.21 57.19 -21.53
C VAL A 19 7.65 58.31 -22.47
N ILE A 20 7.11 58.36 -23.68
CA ILE A 20 7.31 59.47 -24.62
C ILE A 20 6.02 60.28 -24.65
N THR A 21 6.04 61.43 -23.98
CA THR A 21 5.15 62.57 -24.19
C THR A 21 5.69 63.39 -25.37
N PRO A 22 4.87 63.89 -26.30
CA PRO A 22 5.35 64.73 -27.39
C PRO A 22 5.59 66.17 -26.90
N ASP A 23 6.81 66.66 -27.09
CA ASP A 23 7.21 68.05 -26.85
C ASP A 23 6.76 68.96 -27.99
N GLU A 24 6.22 70.11 -27.59
CA GLU A 24 5.91 71.26 -28.43
C GLU A 24 7.21 71.93 -28.91
N THR A 25 7.27 72.33 -30.17
CA THR A 25 8.25 73.32 -30.66
C THR A 25 7.52 74.43 -31.40
N GLU A 26 7.53 75.61 -30.78
CA GLU A 26 7.14 76.88 -31.38
C GLU A 26 8.09 77.25 -32.54
N THR A 27 7.56 77.69 -33.69
CA THR A 27 8.08 78.90 -34.36
C THR A 27 7.06 79.53 -35.32
N LYS A 28 6.54 80.71 -34.92
CA LYS A 28 6.14 81.93 -35.67
C LYS A 28 5.04 81.90 -36.75
N GLU A 29 4.02 82.74 -36.50
CA GLU A 29 2.91 83.20 -37.35
C GLU A 29 3.37 84.04 -38.58
N PRO A 30 2.49 84.36 -39.56
CA PRO A 30 1.44 85.36 -39.35
C PRO A 30 0.01 84.92 -39.73
N ILE A 31 -0.91 85.61 -39.05
CA ILE A 31 -2.38 85.57 -39.01
C ILE A 31 -3.05 85.94 -40.35
N VAL A 32 -4.11 85.21 -40.75
CA VAL A 32 -5.44 85.78 -41.09
C VAL A 32 -6.52 84.74 -40.74
N GLU A 33 -7.45 85.15 -39.87
CA GLU A 33 -8.62 84.44 -39.38
C GLU A 33 -9.61 84.09 -40.50
N GLN A 34 -10.20 82.89 -40.42
CA GLN A 34 -11.65 82.70 -40.54
C GLN A 34 -12.05 81.33 -39.97
N SER A 35 -12.67 81.42 -38.80
CA SER A 35 -13.68 80.52 -38.21
C SER A 35 -14.17 79.35 -39.06
N GLU A 36 -14.02 78.13 -38.53
CA GLU A 36 -15.13 77.18 -38.40
C GLU A 36 -14.78 76.09 -37.36
N GLU A 37 -15.60 76.03 -36.32
CA GLU A 37 -15.63 74.96 -35.34
C GLU A 37 -15.81 73.62 -36.04
N VAL A 38 -14.85 72.70 -35.89
CA VAL A 38 -15.12 71.28 -36.06
C VAL A 38 -14.51 70.53 -34.88
N SER A 39 -15.35 70.35 -33.85
CA SER A 39 -15.23 69.23 -32.92
C SER A 39 -14.99 67.95 -33.72
N ARG A 40 -13.80 67.38 -33.61
CA ARG A 40 -13.52 65.98 -33.96
C ARG A 40 -12.56 65.40 -32.94
N THR A 41 -13.11 65.04 -31.78
CA THR A 41 -12.75 63.77 -31.15
C THR A 41 -12.99 62.69 -32.21
N LYS A 42 -11.96 62.39 -33.01
CA LYS A 42 -11.92 61.19 -33.84
C LYS A 42 -11.71 60.03 -32.86
N GLU A 43 -12.80 59.54 -32.28
CA GLU A 43 -12.83 58.13 -31.89
C GLU A 43 -12.55 57.35 -33.18
N LEU A 44 -11.37 56.72 -33.23
CA LEU A 44 -11.02 55.80 -34.29
C LEU A 44 -11.96 54.60 -34.17
N GLU A 45 -13.10 54.64 -34.86
CA GLU A 45 -13.96 53.47 -35.03
C GLU A 45 -13.16 52.43 -35.83
N LEU A 46 -12.66 51.42 -35.12
CA LEU A 46 -12.00 50.25 -35.72
C LEU A 46 -12.90 49.65 -36.80
N THR A 47 -12.31 49.36 -37.96
CA THR A 47 -13.04 48.66 -39.02
C THR A 47 -13.42 47.25 -38.57
N LYS A 48 -14.53 46.70 -39.08
CA LYS A 48 -14.96 45.31 -38.77
C LYS A 48 -13.84 44.28 -38.97
N SER A 49 -12.95 44.50 -39.95
CA SER A 49 -11.77 43.68 -40.21
C SER A 49 -10.70 43.78 -39.13
N GLU A 50 -10.46 44.97 -38.57
CA GLU A 50 -9.50 45.18 -37.48
C GLU A 50 -10.03 44.56 -36.18
N ILE A 51 -11.33 44.72 -35.89
CA ILE A 51 -11.99 44.07 -34.74
C ILE A 51 -11.83 42.54 -34.83
N ALA A 52 -12.17 41.94 -35.98
CA ALA A 52 -12.04 40.50 -36.18
C ALA A 52 -10.58 39.99 -36.07
N TYR A 53 -9.60 40.81 -36.48
CA TYR A 53 -8.19 40.47 -36.30
C TYR A 53 -7.77 40.45 -34.83
N TYR A 54 -8.17 41.47 -34.06
CA TYR A 54 -7.86 41.54 -32.63
C TYR A 54 -8.56 40.43 -31.83
N GLU A 55 -9.82 40.12 -32.14
CA GLU A 55 -10.54 38.98 -31.54
C GLU A 55 -9.86 37.64 -31.84
N LYS A 56 -9.44 37.41 -33.09
CA LYS A 56 -8.68 36.20 -33.47
C LYS A 56 -7.33 36.13 -32.76
N LYS A 57 -6.62 37.25 -32.64
CA LYS A 57 -5.34 37.33 -31.94
C LYS A 57 -5.50 37.04 -30.45
N GLU A 58 -6.54 37.57 -29.83
CA GLU A 58 -6.88 37.32 -28.42
C GLU A 58 -7.26 35.86 -28.19
N LYS A 59 -8.11 35.28 -29.04
CA LYS A 59 -8.43 33.85 -28.98
C LYS A 59 -7.20 32.97 -29.13
N ASN A 60 -6.32 33.28 -30.07
CA ASN A 60 -5.05 32.56 -30.24
C ASN A 60 -4.13 32.71 -29.02
N ARG A 61 -4.06 33.90 -28.43
CA ARG A 61 -3.28 34.15 -27.20
C ARG A 61 -3.80 33.28 -26.05
N ASN A 62 -5.11 33.28 -25.83
CA ASN A 62 -5.73 32.48 -24.77
C ASN A 62 -5.51 30.98 -25.02
N ASN A 63 -5.70 30.51 -26.25
CA ASN A 63 -5.39 29.11 -26.60
C ASN A 63 -3.92 28.75 -26.33
N ILE A 64 -2.97 29.62 -26.62
CA ILE A 64 -1.54 29.37 -26.35
C ILE A 64 -1.29 29.33 -24.83
N ILE A 65 -1.91 30.24 -24.07
CA ILE A 65 -1.81 30.24 -22.60
C ILE A 65 -2.36 28.93 -22.04
N ASP A 66 -3.52 28.47 -22.51
CA ASP A 66 -4.12 27.20 -22.09
C ASP A 66 -3.19 26.01 -22.42
N MET A 67 -2.58 26.00 -23.61
CA MET A 67 -1.61 24.95 -24.00
C MET A 67 -0.35 24.97 -23.12
N ILE A 68 0.14 26.14 -22.73
CA ILE A 68 1.29 26.27 -21.84
C ILE A 68 0.93 25.72 -20.46
N GLN A 69 -0.23 26.08 -19.93
CA GLN A 69 -0.69 25.60 -18.63
C GLN A 69 -0.77 24.06 -18.60
N VAL A 70 -1.38 23.45 -19.62
CA VAL A 70 -1.46 21.97 -19.72
C VAL A 70 -0.06 21.35 -19.78
N ALA A 71 0.87 21.93 -20.55
CA ALA A 71 2.23 21.41 -20.65
C ALA A 71 3.02 21.55 -19.33
N GLU A 72 2.78 22.62 -18.55
CA GLU A 72 3.38 22.81 -17.23
C GLU A 72 2.85 21.81 -16.21
N GLU A 73 1.56 21.51 -16.22
CA GLU A 73 0.92 20.48 -15.40
C GLU A 73 1.47 19.08 -15.72
N GLU A 74 1.57 18.72 -17.02
CA GLU A 74 2.17 17.46 -17.46
C GLU A 74 3.65 17.34 -17.05
N LEU A 75 4.42 18.41 -17.20
CA LEU A 75 5.84 18.42 -16.80
C LEU A 75 6.01 18.27 -15.29
N ALA A 76 5.14 18.90 -14.49
CA ALA A 76 5.14 18.76 -13.04
C ALA A 76 4.83 17.31 -12.63
N ASP A 77 3.85 16.68 -13.28
CA ASP A 77 3.49 15.28 -13.05
C ASP A 77 4.64 14.31 -13.41
N LEU A 78 5.30 14.51 -14.56
CA LEU A 78 6.47 13.71 -14.94
C LEU A 78 7.64 13.87 -13.95
N LYS A 79 7.87 15.08 -13.45
CA LYS A 79 8.89 15.34 -12.42
C LYS A 79 8.54 14.63 -11.11
N LEU A 80 7.28 14.65 -10.70
CA LEU A 80 6.82 13.92 -9.52
C LEU A 80 7.07 12.42 -9.68
N ARG A 81 6.61 11.80 -10.77
CA ARG A 81 6.82 10.36 -11.02
C ARG A 81 8.29 9.98 -11.04
N LYS A 82 9.15 10.80 -11.66
CA LYS A 82 10.59 10.61 -11.61
C LYS A 82 11.11 10.61 -10.16
N SER A 83 10.69 11.59 -9.36
CA SER A 83 11.08 11.68 -7.95
C SER A 83 10.62 10.45 -7.18
N LEU A 84 9.39 9.98 -7.40
CA LEU A 84 8.87 8.78 -6.75
C LEU A 84 9.70 7.54 -7.10
N MET A 85 10.10 7.39 -8.36
CA MET A 85 10.92 6.25 -8.80
C MET A 85 12.33 6.25 -8.18
N GLU A 86 12.88 7.43 -7.87
CA GLU A 86 14.21 7.60 -7.28
C GLU A 86 14.18 7.57 -5.74
N SER A 87 12.98 7.59 -5.15
CA SER A 87 12.79 7.70 -3.70
C SER A 87 12.85 6.37 -2.97
N GLU A 88 13.48 6.38 -1.80
CA GLU A 88 13.45 5.27 -0.84
C GLU A 88 12.18 5.34 0.03
N PHE A 89 11.91 4.28 0.81
CA PHE A 89 10.68 4.17 1.61
C PHE A 89 10.34 5.41 2.48
N PRO A 90 11.26 6.05 3.22
CA PRO A 90 10.93 7.21 4.05
C PRO A 90 10.42 8.43 3.24
N GLU A 91 10.95 8.61 2.04
CA GLU A 91 10.55 9.69 1.14
C GLU A 91 9.18 9.37 0.53
N LEU A 92 8.99 8.13 0.07
CA LEU A 92 7.70 7.65 -0.41
C LEU A 92 6.60 7.77 0.65
N LEU A 93 6.91 7.45 1.91
CA LEU A 93 6.00 7.63 3.05
C LEU A 93 5.61 9.10 3.23
N THR A 94 6.57 10.02 3.08
CA THR A 94 6.32 11.47 3.16
C THR A 94 5.39 11.91 2.02
N TYR A 95 5.59 11.40 0.80
CA TYR A 95 4.68 11.65 -0.32
C TYR A 95 3.30 11.07 -0.07
N TYR A 96 3.20 9.84 0.44
CA TYR A 96 1.93 9.20 0.79
C TYR A 96 1.13 10.03 1.80
N GLN A 97 1.78 10.44 2.89
CA GLN A 97 1.13 11.25 3.93
C GLN A 97 0.63 12.59 3.37
N LYS A 98 1.46 13.30 2.61
CA LYS A 98 1.10 14.62 2.07
C LYS A 98 0.04 14.57 0.97
N LEU A 99 0.08 13.56 0.12
CA LEU A 99 -0.70 13.53 -1.12
C LEU A 99 -1.97 12.68 -1.04
N LEU A 100 -1.99 11.66 -0.17
CA LEU A 100 -3.12 10.73 -0.04
C LEU A 100 -3.87 10.85 1.29
N LEU A 101 -3.19 11.25 2.39
CA LEU A 101 -3.83 11.33 3.71
C LEU A 101 -4.20 12.75 4.11
N GLU A 102 -3.25 13.67 4.04
CA GLU A 102 -3.53 15.09 4.14
C GLU A 102 -4.20 15.46 2.82
N SER A 103 -5.48 15.84 2.86
CA SER A 103 -6.23 16.38 1.72
C SER A 103 -5.65 17.74 1.29
N SER A 104 -4.35 17.76 1.01
CA SER A 104 -3.61 18.93 0.61
C SER A 104 -4.02 19.28 -0.81
N SER A 105 -4.12 20.57 -1.07
CA SER A 105 -4.66 21.21 -2.27
C SER A 105 -3.89 20.94 -3.56
N LEU A 106 -3.04 19.91 -3.61
CA LEU A 106 -2.40 19.44 -4.82
C LEU A 106 -3.27 18.34 -5.42
N GLU A 107 -4.08 18.72 -6.40
CA GLU A 107 -4.70 17.74 -7.30
C GLU A 107 -3.58 17.01 -8.05
N ILE A 108 -3.16 15.86 -7.53
CA ILE A 108 -2.24 14.97 -8.24
C ILE A 108 -3.00 14.14 -9.25
N SER A 109 -2.36 13.85 -10.38
CA SER A 109 -2.98 12.99 -11.38
C SER A 109 -3.24 11.59 -10.81
N SER A 110 -4.29 10.93 -11.31
CA SER A 110 -4.58 9.53 -10.97
C SER A 110 -3.40 8.60 -11.28
N ILE A 111 -2.59 8.95 -12.26
CA ILE A 111 -1.41 8.16 -12.65
C ILE A 111 -0.28 8.36 -11.63
N ALA A 112 -0.07 9.57 -11.12
CA ALA A 112 0.90 9.79 -10.03
C ALA A 112 0.48 9.06 -8.75
N GLN A 113 -0.82 9.03 -8.43
CA GLN A 113 -1.35 8.23 -7.31
C GLN A 113 -1.05 6.74 -7.50
N ALA A 114 -1.36 6.19 -8.68
CA ALA A 114 -1.08 4.79 -8.99
C ALA A 114 0.43 4.49 -8.92
N THR A 115 1.27 5.37 -9.45
CA THR A 115 2.74 5.24 -9.41
C THR A 115 3.27 5.25 -7.98
N LEU A 116 2.78 6.14 -7.13
CA LEU A 116 3.13 6.19 -5.71
C LEU A 116 2.74 4.89 -5.00
N LEU A 117 1.54 4.37 -5.26
CA LEU A 117 1.08 3.11 -4.67
C LEU A 117 1.88 1.90 -5.16
N GLU A 118 2.22 1.86 -6.44
CA GLU A 118 3.07 0.81 -7.00
C GLU A 118 4.42 0.78 -6.28
N TYR A 119 5.12 1.92 -6.17
CA TYR A 119 6.42 1.95 -5.49
C TYR A 119 6.31 1.72 -3.98
N MET A 120 5.27 2.24 -3.33
CA MET A 120 5.01 1.95 -1.90
C MET A 120 4.77 0.47 -1.66
N THR A 121 3.91 -0.17 -2.48
CA THR A 121 3.61 -1.61 -2.34
C THR A 121 4.84 -2.45 -2.68
N TYR A 122 5.65 -2.05 -3.65
CA TYR A 122 6.93 -2.69 -3.94
C TYR A 122 7.88 -2.66 -2.74
N GLU A 123 8.11 -1.49 -2.13
CA GLU A 123 9.01 -1.37 -0.97
C GLU A 123 8.51 -2.15 0.25
N LEU A 124 7.18 -2.23 0.44
CA LEU A 124 6.56 -3.07 1.48
C LEU A 124 6.73 -4.57 1.18
N LEU A 125 6.64 -4.99 -0.07
CA LEU A 125 6.73 -6.40 -0.49
C LEU A 125 8.16 -6.84 -0.87
N LYS A 126 9.15 -5.94 -0.80
CA LYS A 126 10.55 -6.14 -1.19
C LYS A 126 11.18 -7.45 -0.70
N PRO A 127 10.92 -7.98 0.51
CA PRO A 127 11.45 -9.27 0.92
C PRO A 127 11.11 -10.42 -0.03
N LEU A 128 9.97 -10.36 -0.73
CA LEU A 128 9.52 -11.41 -1.65
C LEU A 128 10.27 -11.41 -3.00
N THR A 129 11.16 -10.44 -3.25
CA THR A 129 11.98 -10.41 -4.46
C THR A 129 12.82 -11.67 -4.63
N HIS A 130 13.23 -12.30 -3.53
CA HIS A 130 14.00 -13.55 -3.57
C HIS A 130 13.23 -14.75 -4.14
N ILE A 131 11.89 -14.73 -4.07
CA ILE A 131 10.99 -15.72 -4.70
C ILE A 131 10.37 -15.22 -6.02
N GLY A 132 10.99 -14.19 -6.63
CA GLY A 132 10.61 -13.70 -7.94
C GLY A 132 9.37 -12.80 -7.94
N LEU A 133 9.23 -11.92 -6.94
CA LEU A 133 8.22 -10.85 -6.95
C LEU A 133 8.34 -10.00 -8.22
N LYS A 134 7.22 -9.87 -8.94
CA LYS A 134 7.10 -9.02 -10.13
C LYS A 134 5.69 -8.44 -10.22
N TYR A 135 5.56 -7.26 -10.83
CA TYR A 135 4.26 -6.66 -11.07
C TYR A 135 3.48 -7.51 -12.08
N SER A 136 2.21 -7.78 -11.80
CA SER A 136 1.37 -8.64 -12.64
C SER A 136 0.97 -7.92 -13.92
N LEU A 137 1.15 -8.59 -15.06
CA LEU A 137 0.67 -8.11 -16.35
C LEU A 137 -0.77 -8.52 -16.65
N ALA A 138 -1.35 -9.41 -15.84
CA ALA A 138 -2.64 -10.03 -16.09
C ALA A 138 -3.76 -9.47 -15.20
N GLU A 139 -3.43 -9.06 -13.97
CA GLU A 139 -4.36 -8.54 -12.99
C GLU A 139 -3.87 -7.16 -12.52
N GLN A 140 -4.73 -6.14 -12.60
CA GLN A 140 -4.39 -4.80 -12.13
C GLN A 140 -4.19 -4.79 -10.61
N ASP A 141 -3.33 -3.89 -10.12
CA ASP A 141 -3.07 -3.68 -8.70
C ASP A 141 -2.68 -4.99 -8.00
N SER A 142 -1.81 -5.76 -8.67
CA SER A 142 -1.36 -7.04 -8.15
C SER A 142 0.10 -7.31 -8.46
N TRP A 143 0.73 -8.00 -7.51
CA TRP A 143 2.06 -8.56 -7.62
C TRP A 143 1.95 -10.09 -7.71
N GLU A 144 2.89 -10.72 -8.39
CA GLU A 144 2.96 -12.17 -8.50
C GLU A 144 4.35 -12.67 -8.09
N THR A 145 4.36 -13.81 -7.40
CA THR A 145 5.56 -14.58 -7.07
C THR A 145 5.49 -15.95 -7.74
N VAL A 146 6.52 -16.78 -7.55
CA VAL A 146 6.48 -18.18 -7.99
C VAL A 146 5.36 -18.97 -7.28
N HIS A 147 5.01 -18.59 -6.05
CA HIS A 147 4.15 -19.38 -5.17
C HIS A 147 2.71 -18.85 -5.05
N PHE A 148 2.51 -17.54 -5.12
CA PHE A 148 1.21 -16.91 -4.90
C PHE A 148 1.11 -15.54 -5.60
N GLN A 149 -0.13 -15.05 -5.71
CA GLN A 149 -0.44 -13.70 -6.16
C GLN A 149 -0.84 -12.85 -4.95
N ILE A 150 -0.58 -11.55 -5.06
CA ILE A 150 -0.83 -10.56 -4.01
C ILE A 150 -1.61 -9.43 -4.67
N HIS A 151 -2.86 -9.24 -4.27
CA HIS A 151 -3.63 -8.06 -4.66
C HIS A 151 -3.51 -7.00 -3.58
N TYR A 152 -3.41 -5.74 -3.97
CA TYR A 152 -3.44 -4.62 -3.02
C TYR A 152 -4.58 -3.66 -3.34
N ALA A 153 -5.18 -3.09 -2.30
CA ALA A 153 -6.24 -2.11 -2.43
C ALA A 153 -6.21 -1.10 -1.29
N ILE A 154 -6.62 0.13 -1.57
CA ILE A 154 -6.86 1.14 -0.53
C ILE A 154 -8.31 1.01 -0.06
N THR A 155 -8.52 0.98 1.25
CA THR A 155 -9.86 1.02 1.86
C THR A 155 -10.41 2.44 1.91
N GLU A 156 -11.71 2.57 2.20
CA GLU A 156 -12.33 3.88 2.47
C GLU A 156 -11.66 4.66 3.61
N GLN A 157 -10.96 3.96 4.51
CA GLN A 157 -10.22 4.51 5.64
C GLN A 157 -8.77 4.87 5.28
N SER A 158 -8.42 4.87 3.99
CA SER A 158 -7.07 5.11 3.47
C SER A 158 -6.00 4.12 3.97
N GLN A 159 -6.44 2.90 4.32
CA GLN A 159 -5.56 1.81 4.74
C GLN A 159 -5.24 0.90 3.56
N LEU A 160 -4.00 0.46 3.46
CA LEU A 160 -3.54 -0.44 2.42
C LEU A 160 -3.79 -1.89 2.83
N LYS A 161 -4.59 -2.62 2.06
CA LYS A 161 -4.82 -4.06 2.26
C LYS A 161 -3.93 -4.87 1.33
N PHE A 162 -3.40 -5.99 1.83
CA PHE A 162 -2.81 -7.02 1.00
C PHE A 162 -3.59 -8.33 1.11
N ALA A 163 -4.03 -8.82 -0.04
CA ALA A 163 -4.75 -10.05 -0.17
C ALA A 163 -3.92 -11.09 -0.93
N PHE A 164 -3.86 -12.32 -0.42
CA PHE A 164 -2.99 -13.37 -0.96
C PHE A 164 -3.82 -14.49 -1.59
N LYS A 165 -3.36 -15.00 -2.74
CA LYS A 165 -4.03 -16.07 -3.49
C LYS A 165 -3.02 -17.13 -3.91
N MET A 166 -3.19 -18.35 -3.39
CA MET A 166 -2.38 -19.52 -3.76
C MET A 166 -3.08 -20.36 -4.82
N LYS A 167 -2.30 -21.11 -5.61
CA LYS A 167 -2.87 -22.12 -6.52
C LYS A 167 -3.24 -23.38 -5.72
N PRO A 168 -4.48 -23.89 -5.83
CA PRO A 168 -4.88 -25.09 -5.12
C PRO A 168 -4.17 -26.32 -5.71
N ILE A 169 -4.04 -27.39 -4.92
CA ILE A 169 -3.48 -28.67 -5.42
C ILE A 169 -4.36 -29.21 -6.56
N ASN A 170 -5.66 -29.04 -6.43
CA ASN A 170 -6.65 -29.53 -7.39
C ASN A 170 -7.25 -28.35 -8.16
N ASN A 171 -6.96 -28.30 -9.47
CA ASN A 171 -7.41 -27.26 -10.39
C ASN A 171 -8.92 -27.16 -10.57
N LYS A 172 -9.71 -28.08 -9.97
CA LYS A 172 -11.18 -27.99 -9.93
C LYS A 172 -11.67 -26.86 -9.02
N TYR A 173 -10.88 -26.47 -8.02
CA TYR A 173 -11.23 -25.38 -7.12
C TYR A 173 -10.78 -24.04 -7.69
N GLN A 174 -11.62 -23.02 -7.52
CA GLN A 174 -11.24 -21.66 -7.86
C GLN A 174 -10.57 -20.99 -6.65
N PRO A 175 -9.31 -20.55 -6.77
CA PRO A 175 -8.65 -19.85 -5.68
C PRO A 175 -9.23 -18.45 -5.50
N THR A 176 -9.40 -18.05 -4.25
CA THR A 176 -9.85 -16.71 -3.86
C THR A 176 -8.74 -15.97 -3.13
N TYR A 177 -8.75 -14.65 -3.24
CA TYR A 177 -7.89 -13.79 -2.45
C TYR A 177 -8.33 -13.80 -0.98
N MET A 178 -7.36 -13.82 -0.07
CA MET A 178 -7.55 -13.73 1.38
C MET A 178 -6.87 -12.46 1.88
N ASP A 179 -7.64 -11.52 2.42
CA ASP A 179 -7.15 -10.24 2.97
C ASP A 179 -6.36 -10.50 4.27
N ILE A 180 -5.04 -10.70 4.20
CA ILE A 180 -4.25 -11.08 5.38
C ILE A 180 -3.73 -9.85 6.12
N PHE A 181 -3.20 -8.86 5.40
CA PHE A 181 -2.62 -7.67 6.04
C PHE A 181 -3.46 -6.43 5.77
N LYS A 182 -3.55 -5.58 6.80
CA LYS A 182 -4.12 -4.25 6.73
C LYS A 182 -3.14 -3.27 7.35
N LEU A 183 -2.60 -2.39 6.52
CA LEU A 183 -1.59 -1.42 6.90
C LEU A 183 -2.19 -0.02 6.96
N ASP A 184 -2.10 0.59 8.12
CA ASP A 184 -2.32 2.02 8.28
C ASP A 184 -0.97 2.74 8.11
N ILE A 185 -0.76 3.29 6.93
CA ILE A 185 0.46 4.02 6.57
C ILE A 185 0.57 5.33 7.36
N GLY A 186 -0.55 5.93 7.78
CA GLY A 186 -0.57 7.16 8.55
C GLY A 186 -0.11 6.96 9.99
N SER A 187 -0.63 5.91 10.64
CA SER A 187 -0.25 5.56 12.02
C SER A 187 0.93 4.58 12.13
N MET A 188 1.45 4.11 11.00
CA MET A 188 2.51 3.09 10.92
C MET A 188 2.14 1.83 11.70
N LYS A 189 0.93 1.32 11.48
CA LYS A 189 0.42 0.10 12.11
C LYS A 189 0.11 -0.99 11.09
N VAL A 190 0.35 -2.23 11.48
CA VAL A 190 -0.06 -3.43 10.74
C VAL A 190 -0.98 -4.25 11.60
N ASP A 191 -2.15 -4.53 11.03
CA ASP A 191 -3.16 -5.44 11.55
C ASP A 191 -3.19 -6.69 10.66
N VAL A 192 -3.40 -7.85 11.28
CA VAL A 192 -3.45 -9.16 10.63
C VAL A 192 -4.84 -9.74 10.86
N ASP A 193 -5.52 -10.13 9.78
CA ASP A 193 -6.83 -10.78 9.92
C ASP A 193 -6.68 -12.23 10.36
N ASP A 194 -6.75 -12.44 11.68
CA ASP A 194 -6.67 -13.76 12.30
C ASP A 194 -7.75 -14.74 11.80
N ASN A 195 -8.91 -14.25 11.34
CA ASN A 195 -9.91 -15.14 10.75
C ASN A 195 -9.42 -15.73 9.43
N GLN A 196 -8.67 -14.96 8.63
CA GLN A 196 -8.06 -15.47 7.40
C GLN A 196 -6.90 -16.44 7.72
N VAL A 197 -6.15 -16.18 8.80
CA VAL A 197 -5.11 -17.10 9.27
C VAL A 197 -5.72 -18.45 9.69
N LEU A 198 -6.82 -18.44 10.44
CA LEU A 198 -7.55 -19.66 10.79
C LEU A 198 -8.17 -20.33 9.56
N ALA A 199 -8.68 -19.56 8.59
CA ALA A 199 -9.19 -20.09 7.33
C ALA A 199 -8.10 -20.82 6.53
N LEU A 200 -6.85 -20.34 6.54
CA LEU A 200 -5.72 -21.04 5.91
C LEU A 200 -5.50 -22.44 6.52
N ILE A 201 -5.63 -22.57 7.85
CA ILE A 201 -5.55 -23.88 8.53
C ILE A 201 -6.67 -24.78 8.03
N ARG A 202 -7.91 -24.27 7.96
CA ARG A 202 -9.06 -25.03 7.46
C ARG A 202 -8.86 -25.48 6.01
N TYR A 203 -8.41 -24.58 5.14
CA TYR A 203 -8.17 -24.88 3.73
C TYR A 203 -7.10 -25.96 3.52
N TRP A 204 -6.10 -26.04 4.40
CA TRP A 204 -5.08 -27.08 4.38
C TRP A 204 -5.56 -28.40 5.03
N SER A 205 -6.16 -28.32 6.22
CA SER A 205 -6.43 -29.49 7.07
C SER A 205 -7.76 -30.18 6.77
N VAL A 206 -8.83 -29.42 6.55
CA VAL A 206 -10.19 -29.92 6.34
C VAL A 206 -10.48 -30.02 4.85
N ASP A 207 -10.40 -28.90 4.14
CA ASP A 207 -10.82 -28.82 2.74
C ASP A 207 -9.77 -29.41 1.77
N LYS A 208 -8.55 -29.66 2.26
CA LYS A 208 -7.41 -30.20 1.48
C LYS A 208 -7.14 -29.43 0.17
N LEU A 209 -7.42 -28.13 0.16
CA LEU A 209 -7.17 -27.24 -0.97
C LEU A 209 -5.67 -26.97 -1.16
N TYR A 210 -4.94 -26.86 -0.06
CA TYR A 210 -3.51 -26.57 -0.04
C TYR A 210 -2.72 -27.69 0.64
N SER A 211 -1.46 -27.83 0.25
CA SER A 211 -0.54 -28.80 0.85
C SER A 211 0.16 -28.20 2.09
N SER A 212 0.69 -29.05 2.96
CA SER A 212 1.50 -28.60 4.09
C SER A 212 2.72 -27.79 3.65
N VAL A 213 3.33 -28.19 2.52
CA VAL A 213 4.47 -27.47 1.94
C VAL A 213 4.07 -26.06 1.50
N GLN A 214 2.93 -25.92 0.81
CA GLN A 214 2.43 -24.60 0.41
C GLN A 214 2.12 -23.71 1.61
N LEU A 215 1.48 -24.26 2.64
CA LEU A 215 1.18 -23.53 3.87
C LEU A 215 2.45 -23.09 4.60
N SER A 216 3.44 -23.96 4.69
CA SER A 216 4.74 -23.67 5.33
C SER A 216 5.49 -22.56 4.59
N VAL A 217 5.54 -22.62 3.26
CA VAL A 217 6.15 -21.56 2.43
C VAL A 217 5.40 -20.26 2.65
N LEU A 218 4.06 -20.25 2.53
CA LEU A 218 3.29 -19.02 2.74
C LEU A 218 3.52 -18.45 4.16
N ASN A 219 3.46 -19.27 5.20
CA ASN A 219 3.69 -18.84 6.57
C ASN A 219 5.09 -18.22 6.77
N HIS A 220 6.11 -18.81 6.15
CA HIS A 220 7.46 -18.26 6.16
C HIS A 220 7.50 -16.88 5.52
N GLU A 221 6.98 -16.74 4.29
CA GLU A 221 6.98 -15.48 3.55
C GLU A 221 6.19 -14.37 4.24
N LEU A 222 5.02 -14.71 4.80
CA LEU A 222 4.22 -13.77 5.57
C LEU A 222 4.95 -13.28 6.82
N ASN A 223 5.69 -14.15 7.50
CA ASN A 223 6.52 -13.74 8.64
C ASN A 223 7.72 -12.89 8.22
N GLN A 224 8.33 -13.15 7.05
CA GLN A 224 9.37 -12.27 6.51
C GLN A 224 8.83 -10.86 6.22
N LEU A 225 7.59 -10.76 5.72
CA LEU A 225 6.92 -9.47 5.56
C LEU A 225 6.70 -8.77 6.90
N LEU A 226 6.22 -9.47 7.93
CA LEU A 226 6.05 -8.87 9.28
C LEU A 226 7.37 -8.36 9.86
N ILE A 227 8.46 -9.12 9.73
CA ILE A 227 9.80 -8.71 10.16
C ILE A 227 10.23 -7.44 9.40
N HIS A 228 10.00 -7.41 8.09
CA HIS A 228 10.32 -6.25 7.26
C HIS A 228 9.50 -5.02 7.62
N PHE A 229 8.19 -5.16 7.84
CA PHE A 229 7.34 -4.06 8.29
C PHE A 229 7.85 -3.47 9.62
N LYS A 230 8.21 -4.33 10.59
CA LYS A 230 8.86 -3.89 11.84
C LYS A 230 10.17 -3.14 11.55
N GLY A 231 10.98 -3.63 10.60
CA GLY A 231 12.22 -2.98 10.16
C GLY A 231 12.02 -1.61 9.52
N LEU A 232 10.90 -1.40 8.82
CA LEU A 232 10.49 -0.11 8.26
C LEU A 232 9.87 0.84 9.31
N GLY A 233 9.73 0.40 10.56
CA GLY A 233 9.20 1.20 11.67
C GLY A 233 7.71 1.01 11.94
N PHE A 234 7.05 0.02 11.33
CA PHE A 234 5.67 -0.29 11.67
C PHE A 234 5.56 -1.01 13.02
N THR A 235 4.48 -0.73 13.74
CA THR A 235 4.05 -1.51 14.90
C THR A 235 3.08 -2.59 14.42
N VAL A 236 3.40 -3.86 14.70
CA VAL A 236 2.53 -5.00 14.38
C VAL A 236 1.69 -5.31 15.62
N GLU A 237 0.37 -5.35 15.47
CA GLU A 237 -0.54 -5.75 16.55
C GLU A 237 -0.41 -7.25 16.85
N GLU A 238 -0.81 -7.67 18.05
CA GLU A 238 -0.78 -9.09 18.42
C GLU A 238 -1.68 -9.89 17.47
N SER A 239 -1.14 -10.96 16.90
CA SER A 239 -1.83 -11.76 15.88
C SER A 239 -1.38 -13.21 15.94
N LEU A 240 -2.17 -14.09 15.34
CA LEU A 240 -1.89 -15.52 15.24
C LEU A 240 -0.77 -15.85 14.25
N LEU A 241 -0.38 -14.90 13.40
CA LEU A 241 0.62 -15.08 12.36
C LEU A 241 2.04 -14.74 12.81
N ASP A 242 2.21 -13.80 13.74
CA ASP A 242 3.51 -13.28 14.16
C ASP A 242 4.30 -14.30 14.97
N ASN A 243 5.38 -14.83 14.38
CA ASN A 243 6.32 -15.72 15.05
C ASN A 243 7.46 -14.99 15.78
N GLY A 244 7.30 -13.69 16.07
CA GLY A 244 8.28 -12.90 16.82
C GLY A 244 8.29 -13.20 18.33
N LYS A 245 7.25 -13.83 18.86
CA LYS A 245 7.07 -14.15 20.28
C LYS A 245 6.55 -15.58 20.45
N PRO A 246 6.67 -16.17 21.66
CA PRO A 246 5.95 -17.39 21.99
C PRO A 246 4.44 -17.17 21.90
N LEU A 247 3.73 -18.20 21.49
CA LEU A 247 2.29 -18.23 21.43
C LEU A 247 1.76 -18.64 22.81
N ASP A 248 0.88 -17.80 23.35
CA ASP A 248 0.04 -18.08 24.51
C ASP A 248 -1.37 -17.65 24.13
N LEU A 249 -2.21 -18.63 23.82
CA LEU A 249 -3.46 -18.40 23.12
C LEU A 249 -4.59 -19.19 23.76
N HIS A 250 -5.68 -18.49 24.08
CA HIS A 250 -6.93 -19.06 24.54
C HIS A 250 -7.97 -18.99 23.41
N LEU A 251 -8.57 -20.12 23.05
CA LEU A 251 -9.59 -20.22 22.01
C LEU A 251 -10.82 -20.96 22.51
N GLU A 252 -11.99 -20.45 22.16
CA GLU A 252 -13.25 -21.15 22.35
C GLU A 252 -13.70 -21.75 21.02
N SER A 253 -13.74 -23.08 20.97
CA SER A 253 -14.24 -23.85 19.84
C SER A 253 -15.73 -24.11 20.01
N ALA A 254 -16.51 -23.76 18.99
CA ALA A 254 -17.95 -24.04 18.95
C ALA A 254 -18.28 -25.55 18.77
N PHE A 255 -17.27 -26.41 18.71
CA PHE A 255 -17.44 -27.84 18.54
C PHE A 255 -17.36 -28.57 19.88
N GLU A 256 -18.33 -29.46 20.13
CA GLU A 256 -18.30 -30.36 21.27
C GLU A 256 -17.11 -31.31 21.19
N LEU A 257 -16.42 -31.51 22.32
CA LEU A 257 -15.29 -32.42 22.43
C LEU A 257 -15.75 -33.88 22.24
N SER A 258 -15.46 -34.46 21.07
CA SER A 258 -15.83 -35.85 20.79
C SER A 258 -14.80 -36.83 21.33
N THR A 259 -15.27 -37.97 21.84
CA THR A 259 -14.41 -39.09 22.28
C THR A 259 -13.49 -39.58 21.16
N ASP A 260 -13.97 -39.62 19.92
CA ASP A 260 -13.16 -40.08 18.77
C ASP A 260 -11.94 -39.19 18.52
N ILE A 261 -12.06 -37.87 18.72
CA ILE A 261 -10.93 -36.94 18.59
C ILE A 261 -9.92 -37.17 19.73
N LEU A 262 -10.41 -37.30 20.97
CA LEU A 262 -9.55 -37.57 22.12
C LEU A 262 -8.80 -38.90 22.00
N ASP A 263 -9.48 -39.96 21.55
CA ASP A 263 -8.87 -41.28 21.35
C ASP A 263 -7.77 -41.22 20.27
N ASN A 264 -8.01 -40.49 19.18
CA ASN A 264 -7.00 -40.30 18.14
C ASN A 264 -5.78 -39.53 18.66
N ILE A 265 -5.99 -38.45 19.42
CA ILE A 265 -4.90 -37.68 20.06
C ILE A 265 -4.11 -38.59 21.01
N PHE A 266 -4.81 -39.37 21.85
CA PHE A 266 -4.19 -40.29 22.79
C PHE A 266 -3.34 -41.35 22.09
N ILE A 267 -3.87 -41.99 21.03
CA ILE A 267 -3.12 -43.00 20.25
C ILE A 267 -1.84 -42.40 19.67
N ILE A 268 -1.91 -41.17 19.14
CA ILE A 268 -0.75 -40.49 18.55
C ILE A 268 0.26 -40.10 19.62
N ALA A 269 -0.19 -39.54 20.75
CA ALA A 269 0.67 -39.21 21.87
C ALA A 269 1.42 -40.45 22.39
N MET A 270 0.70 -41.55 22.63
CA MET A 270 1.30 -42.82 23.07
C MET A 270 2.23 -43.48 22.04
N SER A 271 2.10 -43.13 20.76
CA SER A 271 2.96 -43.63 19.69
C SER A 271 4.26 -42.84 19.55
N ASN A 272 4.39 -41.69 20.21
CA ASN A 272 5.58 -40.84 20.18
C ASN A 272 6.17 -40.68 21.59
N SER A 273 7.43 -41.07 21.78
CA SER A 273 8.11 -40.98 23.07
C SER A 273 8.31 -39.56 23.60
N GLU A 274 8.16 -38.54 22.74
CA GLU A 274 8.31 -37.13 23.14
C GLU A 274 6.98 -36.47 23.53
N TYR A 275 5.84 -37.15 23.34
CA TYR A 275 4.52 -36.63 23.64
C TYR A 275 3.91 -37.36 24.83
N ASP A 276 3.06 -36.68 25.57
CA ASP A 276 2.26 -37.28 26.64
C ASP A 276 0.85 -36.67 26.64
N MET A 277 -0.11 -37.40 27.19
CA MET A 277 -1.47 -36.92 27.35
C MET A 277 -1.99 -37.30 28.73
N GLU A 278 -2.23 -36.29 29.55
CA GLU A 278 -2.70 -36.44 30.92
C GLU A 278 -4.14 -35.95 31.07
N LYS A 279 -4.92 -36.67 31.86
CA LYS A 279 -6.24 -36.22 32.30
C LYS A 279 -6.10 -35.42 33.59
N THR A 280 -6.29 -34.10 33.52
CA THR A 280 -6.07 -33.18 34.64
C THR A 280 -7.33 -32.95 35.50
N GLY A 281 -8.51 -33.31 34.97
CA GLY A 281 -9.80 -33.14 35.62
C GLY A 281 -10.88 -34.01 34.97
N GLU A 282 -12.15 -33.88 35.38
CA GLU A 282 -13.21 -34.76 34.88
C GLU A 282 -13.44 -34.61 33.36
N TYR A 283 -13.35 -33.37 32.87
CA TYR A 283 -13.52 -32.97 31.47
C TYR A 283 -12.36 -32.10 30.96
N SER A 284 -11.19 -32.21 31.57
CA SER A 284 -9.99 -31.48 31.17
C SER A 284 -8.82 -32.43 30.88
N TYR A 285 -8.12 -32.14 29.80
CA TYR A 285 -7.00 -32.91 29.29
C TYR A 285 -5.84 -31.97 28.94
N GLU A 286 -4.62 -32.40 29.23
CA GLU A 286 -3.41 -31.70 28.84
C GLU A 286 -2.60 -32.61 27.91
N VAL A 287 -2.23 -32.08 26.76
CA VAL A 287 -1.37 -32.73 25.78
C VAL A 287 0.00 -32.06 25.85
N LEU A 288 0.98 -32.79 26.34
CA LEU A 288 2.37 -32.36 26.38
C LEU A 288 3.04 -32.77 25.06
N LEU A 289 3.70 -31.82 24.42
CA LEU A 289 4.35 -31.96 23.13
C LEU A 289 5.88 -31.82 23.28
N ASP A 290 6.60 -32.03 22.19
CA ASP A 290 8.06 -31.84 22.19
C ASP A 290 8.43 -30.39 22.55
N LYS A 291 9.60 -30.25 23.18
CA LYS A 291 10.21 -28.97 23.52
C LYS A 291 9.36 -28.09 24.45
N GLU A 292 8.72 -28.71 25.44
CA GLU A 292 7.95 -28.01 26.49
C GLU A 292 6.76 -27.21 25.96
N GLN A 293 6.22 -27.60 24.80
CA GLN A 293 4.97 -27.04 24.28
C GLN A 293 3.80 -27.86 24.84
N SER A 294 2.67 -27.22 25.06
CA SER A 294 1.47 -27.90 25.57
C SER A 294 0.19 -27.37 24.93
N LEU A 295 -0.82 -28.22 24.93
CA LEU A 295 -2.19 -27.87 24.58
C LEU A 295 -3.13 -28.42 25.64
N SER A 296 -3.91 -27.55 26.27
CA SER A 296 -4.94 -27.94 27.23
C SER A 296 -6.31 -27.83 26.59
N VAL A 297 -7.17 -28.81 26.89
CA VAL A 297 -8.54 -28.89 26.40
C VAL A 297 -9.47 -29.01 27.59
N GLU A 298 -10.44 -28.12 27.70
CA GLU A 298 -11.48 -28.17 28.75
C GLU A 298 -12.86 -28.02 28.13
N VAL A 299 -13.81 -28.87 28.54
CA VAL A 299 -15.22 -28.70 28.16
C VAL A 299 -15.85 -27.66 29.07
N ASN A 300 -16.40 -26.60 28.48
CA ASN A 300 -17.06 -25.54 29.25
C ASN A 300 -18.52 -25.90 29.60
N GLU A 301 -19.13 -25.12 30.49
CA GLU A 301 -20.51 -25.36 30.98
C GLU A 301 -21.58 -25.34 29.87
N TYR A 302 -21.26 -24.77 28.70
CA TYR A 302 -22.16 -24.68 27.55
C TYR A 302 -21.94 -25.80 26.52
N GLY A 303 -21.02 -26.74 26.78
CA GLY A 303 -20.68 -27.85 25.88
C GLY A 303 -19.64 -27.50 24.80
N ASN A 304 -19.15 -26.26 24.78
CA ASN A 304 -18.06 -25.85 23.89
C ASN A 304 -16.71 -26.31 24.44
N THR A 305 -15.70 -26.32 23.57
CA THR A 305 -14.35 -26.76 23.93
C THR A 305 -13.43 -25.55 24.04
N ASN A 306 -12.92 -25.28 25.24
CA ASN A 306 -11.85 -24.31 25.47
C ASN A 306 -10.50 -24.98 25.17
N ILE A 307 -9.65 -24.26 24.45
CA ILE A 307 -8.35 -24.73 23.99
C ILE A 307 -7.32 -23.68 24.35
N ASP A 308 -6.36 -24.07 25.18
CA ASP A 308 -5.21 -23.25 25.55
C ASP A 308 -3.96 -23.81 24.87
N ILE A 309 -3.25 -22.98 24.11
CA ILE A 309 -2.02 -23.35 23.41
C ILE A 309 -0.86 -22.55 23.99
N GLN A 310 0.18 -23.26 24.41
CA GLN A 310 1.40 -22.65 24.93
C GLN A 310 2.62 -23.22 24.22
N THR A 311 3.36 -22.36 23.53
CA THR A 311 4.60 -22.79 22.86
C THR A 311 5.85 -22.64 23.72
N GLY A 312 5.67 -22.36 25.02
CA GLY A 312 6.74 -22.23 26.01
C GLY A 312 7.73 -21.12 25.62
N ARG A 313 8.95 -21.49 25.25
CA ARG A 313 10.02 -20.55 24.84
C ARG A 313 10.21 -20.47 23.33
N ILE A 314 9.44 -21.22 22.55
CA ILE A 314 9.60 -21.28 21.10
C ILE A 314 8.67 -20.26 20.47
N ASN A 315 9.23 -19.37 19.68
CA ASN A 315 8.42 -18.44 18.92
C ASN A 315 7.82 -19.15 17.71
N ARG A 316 6.49 -19.16 17.63
CA ARG A 316 5.74 -19.84 16.58
C ARG A 316 4.45 -19.10 16.29
N SER A 317 4.08 -19.11 15.01
CA SER A 317 2.74 -18.75 14.58
C SER A 317 1.79 -19.93 14.79
N ILE A 318 0.48 -19.64 14.81
CA ILE A 318 -0.55 -20.69 14.87
C ILE A 318 -0.43 -21.67 13.69
N LEU A 319 -0.01 -21.16 12.52
CA LEU A 319 0.16 -21.96 11.30
C LEU A 319 1.33 -22.94 11.46
N ASP A 320 2.43 -22.53 12.08
CA ASP A 320 3.57 -23.41 12.33
C ASP A 320 3.27 -24.44 13.42
N PHE A 321 2.54 -24.03 14.47
CA PHE A 321 2.10 -24.92 15.53
C PHE A 321 1.22 -26.05 14.98
N PHE A 322 0.11 -25.72 14.31
CA PHE A 322 -0.75 -26.76 13.73
C PHE A 322 -0.13 -27.48 12.54
N GLY A 323 0.77 -26.83 11.79
CA GLY A 323 1.58 -27.50 10.77
C GLY A 323 2.46 -28.60 11.35
N SER A 324 2.98 -28.41 12.56
CA SER A 324 3.78 -29.40 13.30
C SER A 324 2.91 -30.46 13.98
N TYR A 325 1.73 -30.08 14.47
CA TYR A 325 0.80 -30.96 15.19
C TYR A 325 -0.56 -31.06 14.49
N PRO A 326 -0.61 -31.63 13.25
CA PRO A 326 -1.84 -31.67 12.45
C PRO A 326 -2.97 -32.44 13.12
N PHE A 327 -2.65 -33.38 14.02
CA PHE A 327 -3.62 -34.19 14.74
C PHE A 327 -4.42 -33.42 15.80
N LEU A 328 -3.98 -32.21 16.17
CA LEU A 328 -4.68 -31.33 17.10
C LEU A 328 -5.70 -30.42 16.41
N VAL A 329 -5.60 -30.23 15.08
CA VAL A 329 -6.50 -29.34 14.32
C VAL A 329 -8.00 -29.69 14.47
N PRO A 330 -8.42 -30.97 14.51
CA PRO A 330 -9.83 -31.33 14.68
C PRO A 330 -10.51 -30.79 15.96
N LEU A 331 -9.73 -30.38 16.97
CA LEU A 331 -10.26 -29.72 18.18
C LEU A 331 -10.87 -28.34 17.86
N MET A 332 -10.34 -27.66 16.84
CA MET A 332 -10.67 -26.28 16.51
C MET A 332 -11.53 -26.15 15.25
N LEU A 333 -11.30 -27.02 14.28
CA LEU A 333 -11.85 -26.90 12.93
C LEU A 333 -12.38 -28.26 12.48
N ARG A 334 -13.53 -28.26 11.80
CA ARG A 334 -14.17 -29.46 11.23
C ARG A 334 -14.62 -29.25 9.80
#